data_AF-A0A9N9KKM2-F1
#
_entry.id   AF-A0A9N9KKM2-F1
#
_cell.length_a   1.000
_cell.length_b   1.000
_cell.length_c   1.000
_cell.angle_alpha   90.00
_cell.angle_beta   90.00
_cell.angle_gamma   90.00
#
_symmetry.space_group_name_H-M   'P 1'
#
loop_
_entity.id
_entity.type
_entity.pdbx_description
1 polymer ?
#
loop_
_entity_poly.entity_id
_entity_poly.type
_entity_poly.pdbx_seq_one_letter_code
_entity_poly.pdbx_strand_id
1 'polypeptide(L)'
;EVWVSKEINDINTEDKLYDLCKKFMIERFKVTNLEKEQLEIIQPVKQTIITRKHITIRYIHTLIGHQDDDGCVVLNEKVADYYGFKSVEECLQHLRKYFKTERVTKFHHNVWVTACTIWYLRLIAVDHRHEWIANYEKSSKWLTRQCNGDTNLENEIMECAKKFIIERYEVDKEAIEADDSFIAA
;
A
#
# COMPACT_ATOMS: atom_id res chain seq x y z
N GLU A 1 -14.46 -12.03 -4.16
CA GLU A 1 -13.95 -11.02 -5.12
C GLU A 1 -12.66 -11.44 -5.86
N VAL A 2 -12.18 -12.68 -5.75
CA VAL A 2 -10.83 -13.06 -6.23
C VAL A 2 -10.81 -13.55 -7.69
N TRP A 3 -11.96 -13.70 -8.37
CA TRP A 3 -11.97 -14.28 -9.72
C TRP A 3 -11.46 -13.28 -10.78
N VAL A 4 -11.93 -12.02 -10.74
CA VAL A 4 -11.58 -11.02 -11.76
C VAL A 4 -10.07 -10.72 -11.75
N SER A 5 -9.48 -10.55 -10.56
CA SER A 5 -8.04 -10.28 -10.39
C SER A 5 -7.15 -11.46 -10.78
N LYS A 6 -7.69 -12.69 -10.86
CA LYS A 6 -6.96 -13.86 -11.36
C LYS A 6 -6.97 -13.96 -12.89
N GLU A 7 -8.01 -13.45 -13.53
CA GLU A 7 -8.19 -13.53 -14.99
C GLU A 7 -7.60 -12.30 -15.71
N ILE A 8 -7.49 -11.16 -15.03
CA ILE A 8 -6.95 -9.91 -15.60
C ILE A 8 -5.59 -9.62 -14.98
N ASN A 9 -4.53 -9.88 -15.75
CA ASN A 9 -3.15 -9.67 -15.30
C ASN A 9 -2.66 -8.21 -15.44
N ASP A 10 -3.44 -7.31 -16.05
CA ASP A 10 -3.14 -5.88 -16.10
C ASP A 10 -4.08 -5.12 -15.17
N ILE A 11 -3.49 -4.61 -14.09
CA ILE A 11 -4.22 -3.92 -13.04
C ILE A 11 -4.94 -2.65 -13.52
N ASN A 12 -4.39 -1.98 -14.55
CA ASN A 12 -5.04 -0.80 -15.14
C ASN A 12 -6.30 -1.18 -15.91
N THR A 13 -6.31 -2.36 -16.55
CA THR A 13 -7.47 -2.91 -17.25
C THR A 13 -8.52 -3.36 -16.25
N GLU A 14 -8.11 -3.98 -15.14
CA GLU A 14 -9.02 -4.36 -14.06
C GLU A 14 -9.70 -3.13 -13.43
N ASP A 15 -8.94 -2.09 -13.08
CA ASP A 15 -9.47 -0.80 -12.56
C ASP A 15 -10.55 -0.23 -13.51
N LYS A 16 -10.23 -0.14 -14.81
CA LYS A 16 -11.16 0.35 -15.84
C LYS A 16 -12.42 -0.50 -15.93
N LEU A 17 -12.30 -1.83 -15.82
CA LEU A 17 -13.45 -2.73 -15.86
C LEU A 17 -14.37 -2.48 -14.67
N TYR A 18 -13.82 -2.29 -13.47
CA TYR A 18 -14.62 -1.97 -12.28
C TYR A 18 -15.32 -0.62 -12.41
N ASP A 19 -14.63 0.41 -12.90
CA ASP A 19 -15.22 1.74 -13.12
C ASP A 19 -16.37 1.68 -14.12
N LEU A 20 -16.18 0.95 -15.23
CA LEU A 20 -17.22 0.73 -16.24
C LEU A 20 -18.41 -0.05 -15.66
N CYS A 21 -18.15 -1.13 -14.90
CA CYS A 21 -19.22 -1.91 -14.26
C CYS A 21 -20.00 -1.06 -13.26
N LYS A 22 -19.31 -0.28 -12.41
CA LYS A 22 -19.94 0.62 -11.44
C LYS A 22 -20.83 1.64 -12.14
N LYS A 23 -20.32 2.28 -13.21
CA LYS A 23 -21.07 3.23 -14.03
C LYS A 23 -22.30 2.58 -14.68
N PHE A 24 -22.13 1.41 -15.29
CA PHE A 24 -23.22 0.66 -15.91
C PHE A 24 -24.32 0.31 -14.89
N MET A 25 -23.95 -0.16 -13.70
CA MET A 25 -24.90 -0.52 -12.64
C MET A 25 -25.72 0.71 -12.19
N ILE A 26 -25.05 1.86 -12.00
CA ILE A 26 -25.73 3.11 -11.64
C ILE A 26 -26.73 3.53 -12.72
N GLU A 27 -26.30 3.53 -13.98
CA GLU A 27 -27.14 3.92 -15.13
C GLU A 27 -28.32 2.96 -15.34
N ARG A 28 -28.07 1.65 -15.27
CA ARG A 28 -29.06 0.61 -15.61
C ARG A 28 -30.13 0.44 -14.55
N PHE A 29 -29.76 0.54 -13.28
CA PHE A 29 -30.66 0.28 -12.14
C PHE A 29 -31.16 1.56 -11.48
N LYS A 30 -30.77 2.74 -11.98
CA LYS A 30 -31.17 4.06 -11.46
C LYS A 30 -31.02 4.11 -9.94
N VAL A 31 -29.91 3.59 -9.43
CA VAL A 31 -29.71 3.41 -7.99
C VAL A 31 -29.42 4.76 -7.35
N THR A 32 -30.47 5.51 -7.03
CA THR A 32 -30.40 6.82 -6.35
C THR A 32 -30.17 6.70 -4.83
N ASN A 33 -30.24 5.49 -4.27
CA ASN A 33 -30.23 5.24 -2.82
C ASN A 33 -28.96 4.59 -2.26
N LEU A 34 -28.04 4.08 -3.09
CA LEU A 34 -26.63 3.88 -2.64
C LEU A 34 -25.95 5.22 -2.38
N GLU A 35 -26.51 6.24 -3.00
CA GLU A 35 -26.03 7.60 -3.07
C GLU A 35 -26.34 8.40 -1.79
N LYS A 36 -27.40 8.18 -1.00
CA LYS A 36 -27.65 9.07 0.16
C LYS A 36 -26.70 8.88 1.36
N GLU A 37 -26.15 7.69 1.58
CA GLU A 37 -25.09 7.49 2.58
C GLU A 37 -23.67 7.71 1.99
N GLN A 38 -23.54 7.81 0.66
CA GLN A 38 -22.26 8.02 -0.04
C GLN A 38 -22.10 9.41 -0.72
N LEU A 39 -23.16 10.22 -0.85
CA LEU A 39 -23.20 11.52 -1.55
C LEU A 39 -23.01 12.74 -0.63
N GLU A 40 -22.86 12.58 0.68
CA GLU A 40 -22.22 13.65 1.47
C GLU A 40 -20.75 13.85 1.02
N ILE A 41 -20.24 12.99 0.12
CA ILE A 41 -18.92 13.06 -0.53
C ILE A 41 -19.00 13.78 -1.90
N ILE A 42 -19.75 14.89 -2.01
CA ILE A 42 -19.45 15.96 -2.98
C ILE A 42 -18.71 17.10 -2.25
N GLN A 43 -17.86 16.72 -1.30
CA GLN A 43 -16.63 17.45 -0.99
C GLN A 43 -15.51 16.77 -1.80
N PRO A 44 -14.39 17.45 -2.16
CA PRO A 44 -13.26 16.80 -2.79
C PRO A 44 -12.98 15.49 -2.05
N VAL A 45 -13.02 14.35 -2.76
CA VAL A 45 -12.90 13.01 -2.18
C VAL A 45 -11.80 13.08 -1.14
N LYS A 46 -12.20 13.03 0.14
CA LYS A 46 -11.24 13.04 1.24
C LYS A 46 -10.51 11.72 1.07
N GLN A 47 -9.27 11.75 0.57
CA GLN A 47 -8.46 10.54 0.42
C GLN A 47 -8.55 9.76 1.73
N THR A 48 -9.23 8.63 1.68
CA THR A 48 -9.55 7.86 2.86
C THR A 48 -8.35 6.98 3.14
N ILE A 49 -7.71 7.20 4.29
CA ILE A 49 -6.61 6.35 4.74
C ILE A 49 -7.18 4.95 4.99
N ILE A 50 -6.74 3.97 4.21
CA ILE A 50 -7.18 2.58 4.32
C ILE A 50 -6.44 1.91 5.47
N THR A 51 -7.13 1.71 6.59
CA THR A 51 -6.65 1.03 7.79
C THR A 51 -6.97 -0.47 7.76
N ARG A 52 -6.44 -1.24 8.72
CA ARG A 52 -6.64 -2.70 8.81
C ARG A 52 -8.13 -3.09 8.78
N LYS A 53 -8.99 -2.30 9.41
CA LYS A 53 -10.45 -2.56 9.45
C LYS A 53 -11.15 -2.43 8.09
N HIS A 54 -10.54 -1.70 7.15
CA HIS A 54 -11.15 -1.36 5.86
C HIS A 54 -10.39 -1.93 4.67
N ILE A 55 -9.23 -2.55 4.89
CA ILE A 55 -8.46 -3.15 3.80
C ILE A 55 -9.24 -4.31 3.19
N THR A 56 -9.10 -4.48 1.88
CA THR A 56 -9.72 -5.58 1.13
C THR A 56 -8.65 -6.34 0.35
N ILE A 57 -8.94 -7.59 -0.01
CA ILE A 57 -8.05 -8.39 -0.86
C ILE A 57 -7.76 -7.68 -2.18
N ARG A 58 -8.77 -7.03 -2.78
CA ARG A 58 -8.59 -6.23 -4.00
C ARG A 58 -7.57 -5.11 -3.79
N TYR A 59 -7.69 -4.37 -2.69
CA TYR A 59 -6.74 -3.29 -2.38
C TYR A 59 -5.30 -3.80 -2.29
N ILE A 60 -5.12 -4.97 -1.67
CA ILE A 60 -3.82 -5.64 -1.55
C ILE A 60 -3.29 -6.02 -2.94
N HIS A 61 -4.11 -6.69 -3.77
CA HIS A 61 -3.74 -7.10 -5.12
C HIS A 61 -3.37 -5.92 -6.01
N THR A 62 -4.11 -4.81 -5.93
CA THR A 62 -3.75 -3.62 -6.70
C THR A 62 -2.44 -2.99 -6.22
N LEU A 63 -2.24 -2.87 -4.90
CA LEU A 63 -0.99 -2.33 -4.36
C LEU A 63 0.22 -3.18 -4.77
N ILE A 64 0.15 -4.50 -4.63
CA ILE A 64 1.25 -5.39 -5.01
C ILE A 64 1.41 -5.51 -6.53
N GLY A 65 0.37 -5.21 -7.31
CA GLY A 65 0.46 -5.11 -8.78
C GLY A 65 1.35 -3.95 -9.26
N HIS A 66 1.72 -3.02 -8.38
CA HIS A 66 2.71 -1.98 -8.65
C HIS A 66 4.15 -2.39 -8.29
N GLN A 67 4.35 -3.61 -7.81
CA GLN A 67 5.66 -4.21 -7.59
C GLN A 67 6.18 -4.77 -8.92
N ASP A 68 7.44 -4.49 -9.26
CA ASP A 68 8.10 -5.12 -10.40
C ASP A 68 8.57 -6.55 -10.09
N ASP A 69 9.07 -7.25 -11.12
CA ASP A 69 9.50 -8.65 -10.99
C ASP A 69 10.63 -8.85 -9.97
N ASP A 70 11.45 -7.82 -9.77
CA ASP A 70 12.58 -7.81 -8.85
C ASP A 70 12.16 -7.53 -7.39
N GLY A 71 10.95 -7.01 -7.16
CA GLY A 71 10.40 -6.71 -5.84
C GLY A 71 10.38 -5.23 -5.47
N CYS A 72 10.75 -4.32 -6.38
CA CYS A 72 10.68 -2.87 -6.17
C CYS A 72 9.25 -2.37 -6.38
N VAL A 73 8.77 -1.51 -5.49
CA VAL A 73 7.55 -0.72 -5.73
C VAL A 73 7.95 0.66 -6.24
N VAL A 74 7.56 0.96 -7.49
CA VAL A 74 7.91 2.22 -8.14
C VAL A 74 6.95 3.31 -7.72
N LEU A 75 7.46 4.39 -7.12
CA LEU A 75 6.64 5.53 -6.76
C LEU A 75 6.13 6.25 -8.01
N ASN A 76 4.81 6.34 -8.13
CA ASN A 76 4.08 7.07 -9.15
C ASN A 76 2.77 7.63 -8.56
N GLU A 77 1.99 8.36 -9.35
CA GLU A 77 0.74 8.97 -8.89
C GLU A 77 -0.25 7.96 -8.30
N LYS A 78 -0.39 6.78 -8.91
CA LYS A 78 -1.28 5.74 -8.40
C LYS A 78 -0.79 5.21 -7.05
N VAL A 79 0.50 4.90 -6.93
CA VAL A 79 1.07 4.43 -5.67
C VAL A 79 0.92 5.49 -4.58
N ALA A 80 1.13 6.77 -4.88
CA ALA A 80 0.88 7.85 -3.93
C ALA A 80 -0.58 7.91 -3.47
N ASP A 81 -1.54 7.74 -4.38
CA ASP A 81 -2.97 7.67 -4.08
C ASP A 81 -3.33 6.44 -3.22
N TYR A 82 -2.69 5.28 -3.45
CA TYR A 82 -2.78 4.10 -2.58
C TYR A 82 -2.25 4.35 -1.16
N TYR A 83 -1.38 5.34 -0.98
CA TYR A 83 -1.00 5.79 0.36
C TYR A 83 -1.86 6.94 0.88
N GLY A 84 -2.91 7.33 0.15
CA GLY A 84 -3.84 8.41 0.50
C GLY A 84 -3.25 9.82 0.28
N PHE A 85 -2.38 9.99 -0.69
CA PHE A 85 -1.80 11.28 -1.08
C PHE A 85 -2.31 11.74 -2.44
N LYS A 86 -2.38 13.05 -2.66
CA LYS A 86 -2.87 13.65 -3.93
C LYS A 86 -1.83 13.66 -5.02
N SER A 87 -0.56 13.61 -4.65
CA SER A 87 0.53 13.53 -5.61
C SER A 87 1.76 12.84 -5.05
N VAL A 88 2.68 12.48 -5.95
CA VAL A 88 4.02 12.02 -5.61
C VAL A 88 4.74 13.02 -4.70
N GLU A 89 4.66 14.33 -5.00
CA GLU A 89 5.31 15.36 -4.18
C GLU A 89 4.77 15.42 -2.75
N GLU A 90 3.44 15.34 -2.57
CA GLU A 90 2.82 15.32 -1.24
C GLU A 90 3.29 14.08 -0.45
N CYS A 91 3.29 12.91 -1.10
CA CYS A 91 3.81 11.68 -0.51
C CYS A 91 5.26 11.85 -0.04
N LEU A 92 6.13 12.38 -0.90
CA LEU A 92 7.54 12.61 -0.59
C LEU A 92 7.75 13.63 0.54
N GLN A 93 6.95 14.70 0.59
CA GLN A 93 7.00 15.67 1.70
C GLN A 93 6.70 15.01 3.04
N HIS A 94 5.77 14.05 3.07
CA HIS A 94 5.48 13.28 4.27
C HIS A 94 6.59 12.29 4.61
N LEU A 95 7.08 11.51 3.63
CA LEU A 95 8.14 10.53 3.86
C LEU A 95 9.43 11.19 4.35
N ARG A 96 9.81 12.36 3.84
CA ARG A 96 11.03 13.10 4.27
C ARG A 96 11.05 13.47 5.76
N LYS A 97 9.91 13.47 6.45
CA LYS A 97 9.85 13.68 7.91
C LYS A 97 10.41 12.49 8.69
N TYR A 98 10.36 11.29 8.10
CA TYR A 98 10.82 10.03 8.68
C TYR A 98 12.18 9.62 8.13
N PHE A 99 12.35 9.64 6.81
CA PHE A 99 13.57 9.27 6.08
C PHE A 99 14.54 10.45 5.99
N LYS A 100 15.09 10.86 7.13
CA LYS A 100 15.82 12.14 7.27
C LYS A 100 17.31 12.05 7.59
N THR A 101 17.82 10.85 7.86
CA THR A 101 19.25 10.69 8.17
C THR A 101 20.07 10.80 6.89
N GLU A 102 21.31 11.29 7.00
CA GLU A 102 22.16 11.55 5.84
C GLU A 102 22.42 10.31 4.98
N ARG A 103 22.46 9.12 5.59
CA ARG A 103 22.65 7.85 4.87
C ARG A 103 21.40 7.45 4.11
N VAL A 104 20.23 7.56 4.75
CA VAL A 104 18.94 7.15 4.17
C VAL A 104 18.49 8.11 3.07
N THR A 105 18.76 9.41 3.19
CA THR A 105 18.36 10.42 2.21
C THR A 105 19.06 10.28 0.85
N LYS A 106 20.17 9.55 0.79
CA LYS A 106 20.93 9.25 -0.45
C LYS A 106 20.27 8.19 -1.32
N PHE A 107 19.32 7.42 -0.77
CA PHE A 107 18.64 6.37 -1.52
C PHE A 107 17.56 6.93 -2.44
N HIS A 108 17.30 6.21 -3.53
CA HIS A 108 16.19 6.49 -4.41
C HIS A 108 14.85 6.33 -3.65
N HIS A 109 13.87 7.18 -3.91
CA HIS A 109 12.59 7.19 -3.19
C HIS A 109 11.81 5.86 -3.28
N ASN A 110 12.03 5.06 -4.33
CA ASN A 110 11.47 3.71 -4.43
C ASN A 110 11.92 2.80 -3.28
N VAL A 111 13.11 3.00 -2.72
CA VAL A 111 13.59 2.26 -1.54
C VAL A 111 12.70 2.57 -0.34
N TRP A 112 12.38 3.86 -0.14
CA TRP A 112 11.52 4.29 0.96
C TRP A 112 10.11 3.72 0.80
N VAL A 113 9.53 3.83 -0.39
CA VAL A 113 8.17 3.34 -0.69
C VAL A 113 8.08 1.82 -0.63
N THR A 114 9.11 1.10 -1.08
CA THR A 114 9.17 -0.35 -0.95
C THR A 114 9.22 -0.77 0.52
N ALA A 115 10.03 -0.11 1.34
CA ALA A 115 10.05 -0.36 2.79
C ALA A 115 8.69 -0.03 3.46
N CYS A 116 8.03 1.05 3.05
CA CYS A 116 6.67 1.37 3.48
C CYS A 116 5.65 0.32 3.02
N THR A 117 5.78 -0.22 1.81
CA THR A 117 4.93 -1.31 1.30
C THR A 117 5.09 -2.56 2.17
N ILE A 118 6.32 -2.95 2.50
CA ILE A 118 6.59 -4.08 3.37
C ILE A 118 5.84 -3.93 4.70
N TRP A 119 5.97 -2.78 5.37
CA TRP A 119 5.29 -2.55 6.64
C TRP A 119 3.77 -2.41 6.52
N TYR A 120 3.30 -1.81 5.42
CA TYR A 120 1.87 -1.74 5.13
C TYR A 120 1.26 -3.14 5.02
N LEU A 121 1.90 -4.04 4.28
CA LEU A 121 1.46 -5.43 4.17
C LEU A 121 1.48 -6.14 5.53
N ARG A 122 2.58 -6.00 6.28
CA ARG A 122 2.76 -6.65 7.58
C ARG A 122 1.79 -6.20 8.66
N LEU A 123 1.42 -4.91 8.70
CA LEU A 123 0.62 -4.33 9.79
C LEU A 123 -0.84 -4.06 9.37
N ILE A 124 -1.06 -3.56 8.16
CA ILE A 124 -2.41 -3.19 7.70
C ILE A 124 -3.09 -4.38 7.05
N ALA A 125 -2.35 -5.17 6.26
CA ALA A 125 -2.86 -6.35 5.57
C ALA A 125 -2.62 -7.67 6.33
N VAL A 126 -2.31 -7.61 7.63
CA VAL A 126 -1.86 -8.76 8.42
C VAL A 126 -2.82 -9.96 8.36
N ASP A 127 -4.14 -9.70 8.32
CA ASP A 127 -5.19 -10.72 8.28
C ASP A 127 -5.29 -11.44 6.92
N HIS A 128 -4.66 -10.90 5.88
CA HIS A 128 -4.68 -11.40 4.51
C HIS A 128 -3.31 -11.91 4.05
N ARG A 129 -2.45 -12.34 4.98
CA ARG A 129 -1.06 -12.75 4.72
C ARG A 129 -0.85 -13.64 3.50
N HIS A 130 -1.71 -14.64 3.31
CA HIS A 130 -1.61 -15.59 2.20
C HIS A 130 -1.70 -14.93 0.82
N GLU A 131 -2.27 -13.73 0.73
CA GLU A 131 -2.42 -12.99 -0.53
C GLU A 131 -1.14 -12.24 -0.93
N TRP A 132 -0.22 -11.96 -0.01
CA TRP A 132 0.91 -11.05 -0.27
C TRP A 132 2.28 -11.56 0.19
N ILE A 133 2.36 -12.72 0.85
CA ILE A 133 3.62 -13.23 1.43
C ILE A 133 4.76 -13.36 0.41
N ALA A 134 4.45 -13.82 -0.81
CA ALA A 134 5.44 -13.95 -1.88
C ALA A 134 5.99 -12.58 -2.34
N ASN A 135 5.13 -11.56 -2.42
CA ASN A 135 5.52 -10.20 -2.75
C ASN A 135 6.37 -9.57 -1.64
N TYR A 136 6.01 -9.82 -0.38
CA TYR A 136 6.82 -9.42 0.77
C TYR A 136 8.24 -10.00 0.69
N GLU A 137 8.39 -11.31 0.42
CA GLU A 137 9.70 -11.94 0.33
C GLU A 137 10.55 -11.36 -0.81
N LYS A 138 9.94 -11.06 -1.97
CA LYS A 138 10.62 -10.40 -3.09
C LYS A 138 11.10 -9.00 -2.70
N SER A 139 10.22 -8.16 -2.15
CA SER A 139 10.59 -6.81 -1.71
C SER A 139 11.67 -6.83 -0.63
N SER A 140 11.60 -7.76 0.32
CA SER A 140 12.62 -7.90 1.36
C SER A 140 13.98 -8.25 0.75
N LYS A 141 14.05 -9.26 -0.13
CA LYS A 141 15.29 -9.62 -0.84
C LYS A 141 15.82 -8.46 -1.68
N TRP A 142 14.94 -7.73 -2.36
CA TRP A 142 15.31 -6.56 -3.14
C TRP A 142 15.92 -5.46 -2.27
N LEU A 143 15.29 -5.15 -1.12
CA LEU A 143 15.73 -4.11 -0.20
C LEU A 143 17.11 -4.42 0.40
N THR A 144 17.36 -5.68 0.78
CA THR A 144 18.68 -6.13 1.23
C THR A 144 19.77 -5.91 0.17
N ARG A 145 19.44 -6.14 -1.12
CA ARG A 145 20.38 -5.84 -2.23
C ARG A 145 20.65 -4.35 -2.37
N GLN A 146 19.64 -3.49 -2.22
CA GLN A 146 19.83 -2.04 -2.25
C GLN A 146 20.79 -1.56 -1.16
N CYS A 147 20.75 -2.20 0.01
CA CYS A 147 21.63 -1.89 1.12
C CYS A 147 23.02 -2.54 1.00
N ASN A 148 23.32 -3.26 -0.09
CA ASN A 148 24.57 -4.03 -0.28
C ASN A 148 24.88 -4.97 0.91
N GLY A 149 23.84 -5.51 1.57
CA GLY A 149 23.98 -6.36 2.76
C GLY A 149 24.34 -5.61 4.05
N ASP A 150 24.34 -4.27 4.09
CA ASP A 150 24.46 -3.51 5.33
C ASP A 150 23.18 -3.61 6.16
N THR A 151 23.16 -4.56 7.10
CA THR A 151 22.01 -4.83 7.97
C THR A 151 21.66 -3.64 8.87
N ASN A 152 22.63 -2.83 9.29
CA ASN A 152 22.34 -1.67 10.15
C ASN A 152 21.58 -0.59 9.36
N LEU A 153 21.99 -0.38 8.11
CA LEU A 153 21.32 0.56 7.21
C LEU A 153 19.94 0.06 6.79
N GLU A 154 19.80 -1.24 6.49
CA GLU A 154 18.50 -1.85 6.20
C GLU A 154 17.53 -1.71 7.37
N ASN A 155 17.99 -1.98 8.59
CA ASN A 155 17.21 -1.78 9.81
C ASN A 155 16.80 -0.32 10.00
N GLU A 156 17.71 0.63 9.74
CA GLU A 156 17.40 2.06 9.82
C GLU A 156 16.29 2.48 8.86
N ILE A 157 16.36 2.03 7.60
CA ILE A 157 15.32 2.27 6.57
C ILE A 157 13.99 1.64 7.00
N MET A 158 14.03 0.41 7.50
CA MET A 158 12.84 -0.31 7.95
C MET A 158 12.20 0.36 9.17
N GLU A 159 12.98 0.87 10.12
CA GLU A 159 12.46 1.61 11.28
C GLU A 159 11.81 2.94 10.87
N CYS A 160 12.41 3.67 9.92
CA CYS A 160 11.78 4.87 9.33
C CYS A 160 10.41 4.54 8.72
N ALA A 161 10.34 3.46 7.93
CA ALA A 161 9.12 3.00 7.29
C ALA A 161 8.06 2.54 8.31
N LYS A 162 8.46 1.76 9.33
CA LYS A 162 7.57 1.26 10.38
C LYS A 162 6.88 2.41 11.10
N LYS A 163 7.65 3.42 11.52
CA LYS A 163 7.14 4.62 12.22
C LYS A 163 6.12 5.36 11.37
N PHE A 164 6.44 5.58 10.08
CA PHE A 164 5.50 6.22 9.15
C PHE A 164 4.18 5.44 9.05
N ILE A 165 4.22 4.11 8.90
CA ILE A 165 3.00 3.30 8.77
C ILE A 165 2.18 3.31 10.06
N ILE A 166 2.81 3.13 11.23
CA ILE A 166 2.11 3.14 12.51
C ILE A 166 1.39 4.48 12.74
N GLU A 167 2.09 5.59 12.53
CA GLU A 167 1.53 6.92 12.80
C GLU A 167 0.46 7.31 11.77
N ARG A 168 0.67 7.02 10.48
CA ARG A 168 -0.26 7.42 9.42
C ARG A 168 -1.55 6.61 9.42
N TYR A 169 -1.47 5.32 9.70
CA TYR A 169 -2.59 4.39 9.54
C TYR A 169 -3.22 3.98 10.87
N GLU A 170 -2.82 4.61 11.98
CA GLU A 170 -3.35 4.36 13.32
C GLU A 170 -3.34 2.86 13.65
N VAL A 171 -2.19 2.22 13.43
CA VAL A 171 -2.03 0.77 13.59
C VAL A 171 -2.40 0.35 15.01
N ASP A 172 -3.33 -0.58 15.12
CA ASP A 172 -3.78 -1.12 16.40
C ASP A 172 -2.77 -2.10 17.02
N LYS A 173 -2.88 -2.31 18.33
CA LYS A 173 -1.94 -3.16 19.08
C LYS A 173 -2.05 -4.61 18.64
N GLU A 174 -3.25 -5.05 18.30
CA GLU A 174 -3.54 -6.40 17.80
C GLU A 174 -2.80 -6.68 16.49
N ALA A 175 -2.63 -5.68 15.62
CA ALA A 175 -1.87 -5.84 14.38
C ALA A 175 -0.37 -6.02 14.64
N ILE A 176 0.15 -5.25 15.61
CA ILE A 176 1.55 -5.37 16.04
C ILE A 176 1.78 -6.76 16.65
N GLU A 177 0.91 -7.23 17.54
CA GLU A 177 1.00 -8.56 18.15
C GLU A 177 0.89 -9.68 17.11
N ALA A 178 -0.01 -9.53 16.13
CA ALA A 178 -0.13 -10.49 15.03
C ALA A 178 1.13 -10.53 14.14
N ASP A 179 1.79 -9.41 13.90
CA ASP A 179 3.07 -9.36 13.18
C ASP A 179 4.24 -9.91 14.01
N ASP A 180 4.30 -9.63 15.32
CA ASP A 180 5.36 -10.16 16.20
C ASP A 180 5.31 -11.69 16.28
N SER A 181 4.09 -12.27 16.27
CA SER A 181 3.91 -13.73 16.20
C SER A 181 4.50 -14.37 14.94
N PHE A 182 4.71 -13.59 13.88
CA PHE A 182 5.33 -14.04 12.64
C PHE A 182 6.86 -14.08 12.68
N ILE A 183 7.53 -13.22 13.46
CA ILE A 183 8.99 -13.27 13.61
C ILE A 183 9.42 -14.48 14.44
N ALA A 184 8.54 -14.97 15.32
CA ALA A 184 8.81 -16.05 16.26
C ALA A 184 8.52 -17.46 15.72
N ALA A 185 7.94 -17.59 14.52
CA ALA A 185 7.54 -18.86 13.89
C ALA A 185 8.53 -19.29 12.80
#